data_AF-A0A2C9L1J3-F1
#
_entry.id   AF-A0A2C9L1J3-F1
#
_cell.length_a   1.000
_cell.length_b   1.000
_cell.length_c   1.000
_cell.angle_alpha   90.00
_cell.angle_beta   90.00
_cell.angle_gamma   90.00
#
_symmetry.space_group_name_H-M   'P 1'
#
loop_
_entity.id
_entity.type
_entity.pdbx_description
1 polymer ?
#
loop_
_entity_poly.entity_id
_entity_poly.type
_entity_poly.pdbx_seq_one_letter_code
_entity_poly.pdbx_strand_id
1 'polypeptide(L)'
;MGINLLWKFIKDHKQEVVTNVDLVERAKTCHESKMNVMIDFYNFQFYLKDKFTRSLSQITDNSQLMFAAGEYKLMDKALRCFIEEFRNVNVEPVFYLDAARGSGAEQVEPKLPLWRRRYFSYLGNMNKVFQFLNGKIPITEVKLDLLARPCLQEIQNIHTLQELKCQMVFNES
;
A
#
# COMPACT_ATOMS: atom_id res chain seq x y z
N MET A 1 -5.65 9.72 -7.04
CA MET A 1 -5.05 11.08 -6.88
C MET A 1 -5.61 11.65 -5.59
N GLY A 2 -4.80 12.35 -4.78
CA GLY A 2 -5.33 13.09 -3.64
C GLY A 2 -5.84 14.46 -4.09
N ILE A 3 -6.96 14.91 -3.55
CA ILE A 3 -7.39 16.30 -3.70
C ILE A 3 -6.52 17.12 -2.74
N ASN A 4 -5.73 18.04 -3.29
CA ASN A 4 -4.84 18.89 -2.50
C ASN A 4 -5.65 19.66 -1.45
N LEU A 5 -5.12 19.69 -0.22
CA LEU A 5 -5.73 20.37 0.94
C LEU A 5 -7.09 19.84 1.41
N LEU A 6 -7.66 18.80 0.77
CA LEU A 6 -8.94 18.23 1.21
C LEU A 6 -8.89 17.74 2.65
N TRP A 7 -7.81 17.04 3.03
CA TRP A 7 -7.66 16.59 4.42
C TRP A 7 -7.58 17.74 5.43
N LYS A 8 -6.92 18.85 5.06
CA LYS A 8 -6.87 20.06 5.90
C LYS A 8 -8.29 20.63 6.06
N PHE A 9 -9.01 20.80 4.96
CA PHE A 9 -10.39 21.27 4.98
C PHE A 9 -11.30 20.39 5.85
N ILE A 10 -11.23 19.06 5.69
CA ILE A 10 -11.99 18.09 6.48
C ILE A 10 -11.65 18.20 7.97
N LYS A 11 -10.37 18.38 8.31
CA LYS A 11 -9.94 18.54 9.69
C LYS A 11 -10.48 19.83 10.31
N ASP A 12 -10.46 20.92 9.55
CA ASP A 12 -10.92 22.24 9.99
C ASP A 12 -12.46 22.28 10.16
N HIS A 13 -13.21 21.49 9.39
CA HIS A 13 -14.69 21.44 9.42
C HIS A 13 -15.24 20.08 9.90
N LYS A 14 -14.49 19.37 10.74
CA LYS A 14 -14.74 17.96 11.08
C LYS A 14 -16.18 17.67 11.53
N GLN A 15 -16.81 18.57 12.29
CA GLN A 15 -18.16 18.37 12.81
C GLN A 15 -19.25 18.40 11.73
N GLU A 16 -18.99 19.08 10.62
CA GLU A 16 -19.98 19.27 9.54
C GLU A 16 -19.83 18.22 8.44
N VAL A 17 -18.60 17.76 8.18
CA VAL A 17 -18.27 16.96 6.99
C VAL A 17 -17.85 15.52 7.29
N VAL A 18 -17.71 15.13 8.57
CA VAL A 18 -17.26 13.79 8.96
C VAL A 18 -18.30 13.11 9.85
N THR A 19 -18.80 11.98 9.35
CA THR A 19 -19.53 11.00 10.17
C THR A 19 -18.59 9.88 10.57
N ASN A 20 -18.44 9.65 11.87
CA ASN A 20 -17.69 8.49 12.36
C ASN A 20 -18.60 7.26 12.31
N VAL A 21 -18.08 6.14 11.80
CA VAL A 21 -18.80 4.88 11.68
C VAL A 21 -17.98 3.80 12.36
N ASP A 22 -18.60 3.06 13.28
CA ASP A 22 -18.03 1.83 13.81
C ASP A 22 -18.26 0.71 12.79
N LEU A 23 -17.17 0.28 12.15
CA LEU A 23 -17.20 -0.78 11.15
C LEU A 23 -17.58 -2.14 11.74
N VAL A 24 -17.23 -2.40 13.00
CA VAL A 24 -17.53 -3.66 13.68
C VAL A 24 -19.01 -3.72 14.01
N GLU A 25 -19.58 -2.64 14.54
CA GLU A 25 -21.04 -2.57 14.76
C GLU A 25 -21.80 -2.68 13.44
N ARG A 26 -21.32 -1.99 12.39
CA ARG A 26 -21.95 -2.07 11.07
C ARG A 26 -21.90 -3.49 10.50
N ALA A 27 -20.77 -4.17 10.62
CA ALA A 27 -20.62 -5.54 10.14
C ALA A 27 -21.50 -6.55 10.91
N LYS A 28 -21.77 -6.31 12.20
CA LYS A 28 -22.74 -7.11 12.99
C LYS A 28 -24.17 -6.96 12.48
N THR A 29 -24.54 -5.82 11.89
CA THR A 29 -25.89 -5.61 11.33
C THR A 29 -26.14 -6.40 10.05
N CYS A 30 -25.09 -6.90 9.39
CA CYS A 30 -25.17 -7.74 8.20
C CYS A 30 -25.39 -9.22 8.59
N HIS A 31 -26.45 -9.52 9.36
CA HIS A 31 -26.66 -10.80 10.04
C HIS A 31 -26.53 -12.08 9.17
N GLU A 32 -26.79 -12.00 7.87
CA GLU A 32 -26.74 -13.14 6.95
C GLU A 32 -25.61 -13.06 5.90
N SER A 33 -24.90 -11.93 5.83
CA SER A 33 -23.88 -11.69 4.80
C SER A 33 -22.65 -11.00 5.37
N LYS A 34 -21.48 -11.31 4.84
CA LYS A 34 -20.27 -10.57 5.19
C LYS A 34 -20.38 -9.13 4.67
N MET A 35 -19.90 -8.17 5.46
CA MET A 35 -19.76 -6.80 4.99
C MET A 35 -18.55 -6.71 4.05
N ASN A 36 -18.78 -6.50 2.76
CA ASN A 36 -17.71 -6.32 1.80
C ASN A 36 -17.14 -4.90 1.88
N VAL A 37 -15.82 -4.78 2.04
CA VAL A 37 -15.11 -3.49 2.01
C VAL A 37 -14.17 -3.50 0.83
N MET A 38 -14.39 -2.58 -0.10
CA MET A 38 -13.51 -2.40 -1.25
C MET A 38 -12.25 -1.63 -0.85
N ILE A 39 -11.09 -2.19 -1.18
CA ILE A 39 -9.77 -1.66 -0.83
C ILE A 39 -8.98 -1.41 -2.11
N ASP A 40 -8.46 -0.19 -2.26
CA ASP A 40 -7.46 0.13 -3.28
C ASP A 40 -6.16 -0.61 -2.98
N PHE A 41 -5.83 -1.60 -3.83
CA PHE A 41 -4.71 -2.49 -3.62
C PHE A 41 -3.37 -1.75 -3.55
N TYR A 42 -3.13 -0.79 -4.45
CA TYR A 42 -1.85 -0.10 -4.53
C TYR A 42 -1.63 0.82 -3.31
N ASN A 43 -2.67 1.53 -2.88
CA ASN A 43 -2.60 2.31 -1.65
C ASN A 43 -2.42 1.42 -0.41
N PHE A 44 -3.11 0.28 -0.36
CA PHE A 44 -2.95 -0.69 0.72
C PHE A 44 -1.53 -1.27 0.79
N GLN A 45 -0.92 -1.58 -0.35
CA GLN A 45 0.45 -2.08 -0.40
C GLN A 45 1.45 -1.07 0.20
N PHE A 46 1.30 0.22 -0.11
CA PHE A 46 2.13 1.26 0.50
C PHE A 46 1.91 1.35 2.01
N TYR A 47 0.67 1.29 2.48
CA TYR A 47 0.34 1.26 3.91
C TYR A 47 0.98 0.06 4.62
N LEU A 48 0.83 -1.14 4.05
CA LEU A 48 1.35 -2.38 4.63
C LEU A 48 2.88 -2.33 4.72
N LYS A 49 3.55 -1.87 3.65
CA LYS A 49 5.01 -1.72 3.62
C LYS A 49 5.50 -0.75 4.70
N ASP A 50 4.86 0.41 4.83
CA ASP A 50 5.26 1.43 5.81
C ASP A 50 5.04 0.94 7.25
N LYS A 51 3.87 0.34 7.53
CA LYS A 51 3.56 -0.28 8.83
C LYS A 51 4.55 -1.38 9.18
N PHE A 52 4.84 -2.27 8.23
CA PHE A 52 5.81 -3.35 8.41
C PHE A 52 7.22 -2.83 8.69
N THR A 53 7.67 -1.82 7.93
CA THR A 53 9.02 -1.24 8.08
C THR A 53 9.18 -0.61 9.47
N ARG A 54 8.16 0.12 9.93
CA ARG A 54 8.14 0.69 11.28
C ARG A 54 8.21 -0.40 12.35
N SER A 55 7.37 -1.43 12.27
CA SER A 55 7.41 -2.56 13.20
C SER A 55 8.76 -3.27 13.21
N LEU A 56 9.36 -3.49 12.03
CA LEU A 56 10.67 -4.14 11.92
C LEU A 56 11.79 -3.30 12.55
N SER A 57 11.77 -1.98 12.32
CA SER A 57 12.73 -1.04 12.91
C SER A 57 12.61 -0.93 14.44
N GLN A 58 11.46 -1.24 15.01
CA GLN A 58 11.26 -1.26 16.47
C GLN A 58 11.80 -2.54 17.13
N ILE A 59 11.82 -3.64 16.38
CA ILE A 59 12.26 -4.96 16.88
C ILE A 59 13.75 -5.18 16.63
N THR A 60 14.31 -4.51 15.61
CA THR A 60 15.69 -4.69 15.19
C THR A 60 16.37 -3.34 14.96
N ASP A 61 17.56 -3.16 15.56
CA ASP A 61 18.43 -2.00 15.28
C ASP A 61 19.05 -2.04 13.86
N ASN A 62 18.71 -3.07 13.08
CA ASN A 62 19.30 -3.30 11.76
C ASN A 62 18.49 -2.63 10.65
N SER A 63 18.85 -1.40 10.33
CA SER A 63 18.31 -0.62 9.20
C SER A 63 18.58 -1.22 7.82
N GLN A 64 19.43 -2.25 7.72
CA GLN A 64 19.83 -2.89 6.46
C GLN A 64 19.02 -4.15 6.13
N LEU A 65 18.13 -4.60 7.02
CA LEU A 65 17.33 -5.82 6.81
C LEU A 65 16.52 -5.80 5.50
N MET A 66 16.02 -4.63 5.10
CA MET A 66 15.31 -4.46 3.82
C MET A 66 16.20 -4.64 2.59
N PHE A 67 17.52 -4.72 2.73
CA PHE A 67 18.42 -5.14 1.64
C PHE A 67 18.71 -6.64 1.67
N ALA A 68 18.54 -7.29 2.82
CA ALA A 68 18.79 -8.72 2.99
C ALA A 68 17.68 -9.62 2.41
N ALA A 69 16.50 -9.07 2.06
CA ALA A 69 15.40 -9.83 1.45
C ALA A 69 14.83 -10.96 2.33
N GLY A 70 15.14 -10.97 3.62
CA GLY A 70 14.61 -11.94 4.58
C GLY A 70 13.18 -11.64 5.04
N GLU A 71 12.66 -10.46 4.70
CA GLU A 71 11.40 -9.93 5.21
C GLU A 71 10.15 -10.48 4.52
N TYR A 72 10.29 -11.12 3.36
CA TYR A 72 9.15 -11.56 2.54
C TYR A 72 8.18 -12.49 3.30
N LYS A 73 8.70 -13.49 4.02
CA LYS A 73 7.84 -14.38 4.83
C LYS A 73 7.14 -13.67 5.97
N LEU A 74 7.80 -12.66 6.57
CA LEU A 74 7.21 -11.87 7.65
C LEU A 74 6.10 -10.96 7.11
N MET A 75 6.27 -10.42 5.89
CA MET A 75 5.23 -9.65 5.22
C MET A 75 4.00 -10.51 4.92
N ASP A 76 4.18 -11.73 4.42
CA ASP A 76 3.06 -12.66 4.18
C ASP A 76 2.30 -12.93 5.48
N LYS A 77 3.02 -13.20 6.57
CA LYS A 77 2.40 -13.40 7.88
C LYS A 77 1.63 -12.16 8.33
N ALA A 78 2.21 -10.97 8.19
CA ALA A 78 1.54 -9.72 8.56
C ALA A 78 0.26 -9.49 7.75
N LEU A 79 0.30 -9.77 6.44
CA LEU A 79 -0.85 -9.69 5.56
C LEU A 79 -1.94 -10.70 5.96
N ARG A 80 -1.58 -11.96 6.22
CA ARG A 80 -2.54 -12.98 6.69
C ARG A 80 -3.25 -12.57 7.97
N CYS A 81 -2.49 -12.15 8.99
CA CYS A 81 -3.07 -11.68 10.24
C CYS A 81 -4.03 -10.51 10.03
N PHE A 82 -3.66 -9.55 9.16
CA PHE A 82 -4.53 -8.41 8.86
C PHE A 82 -5.86 -8.85 8.21
N ILE A 83 -5.83 -9.77 7.25
CA ILE A 83 -7.06 -10.28 6.60
C ILE A 83 -7.91 -11.08 7.59
N GLU A 84 -7.28 -11.89 8.43
CA GLU A 84 -7.96 -12.67 9.47
C GLU A 84 -8.65 -11.77 10.50
N GLU A 85 -8.00 -10.66 10.91
CA GLU A 85 -8.60 -9.66 11.81
C GLU A 85 -9.89 -9.06 11.24
N PHE A 86 -9.93 -8.74 9.94
CA PHE A 86 -11.15 -8.25 9.29
C PHE A 86 -12.26 -9.31 9.26
N ARG A 87 -11.90 -10.55 8.92
CA ARG A 87 -12.87 -11.66 8.85
C ARG A 87 -13.43 -12.02 10.23
N ASN A 88 -12.63 -11.90 11.29
CA ASN A 88 -13.07 -12.10 12.67
C ASN A 88 -14.15 -11.10 13.11
N VAL A 89 -14.26 -9.95 12.44
CA VAL A 89 -15.32 -8.96 12.69
C VAL A 89 -16.39 -8.94 11.58
N ASN A 90 -16.54 -10.04 10.83
CA ASN A 90 -17.53 -10.21 9.74
C ASN A 90 -17.34 -9.22 8.57
N VAL A 91 -16.10 -8.77 8.32
CA VAL A 91 -15.75 -7.94 7.17
C VAL A 91 -14.93 -8.75 6.17
N GLU A 92 -15.33 -8.73 4.90
CA GLU A 92 -14.57 -9.33 3.80
C GLU A 92 -13.89 -8.24 2.96
N PRO A 93 -12.54 -8.20 2.94
CA PRO A 93 -11.82 -7.25 2.09
C PRO A 93 -11.87 -7.68 0.62
N VAL A 94 -12.30 -6.76 -0.25
CA VAL A 94 -12.32 -6.94 -1.71
C VAL A 94 -11.29 -5.99 -2.31
N PHE A 95 -10.27 -6.52 -2.97
CA PHE A 95 -9.17 -5.72 -3.49
C PHE A 95 -9.45 -5.27 -4.91
N TYR A 96 -9.40 -3.97 -5.14
CA TYR A 96 -9.51 -3.37 -6.47
C TYR A 96 -8.12 -3.07 -7.02
N LEU A 97 -7.81 -3.64 -8.19
CA LEU A 97 -6.55 -3.44 -8.89
C LEU A 97 -6.78 -2.50 -10.07
N ASP A 98 -6.15 -1.33 -10.02
CA ASP A 98 -6.16 -0.36 -11.12
C ASP A 98 -5.57 -0.97 -12.40
N ALA A 99 -6.15 -0.61 -13.54
CA ALA A 99 -5.59 -0.94 -14.84
C ALA A 99 -4.20 -0.31 -15.05
N ALA A 100 -3.43 -0.88 -15.97
CA ALA A 100 -2.10 -0.38 -16.29
C ALA A 100 -2.12 1.11 -16.67
N ARG A 101 -1.08 1.86 -16.26
CA ARG A 101 -0.93 3.27 -16.65
C ARG A 101 -1.00 3.38 -18.16
N GLY A 102 -1.90 4.20 -18.68
CA GLY A 102 -2.06 4.36 -20.13
C GLY A 102 -3.30 3.68 -20.72
N SER A 103 -4.07 2.93 -19.93
CA SER A 103 -5.22 2.15 -20.40
C SER A 103 -6.43 2.95 -20.92
N GLY A 104 -6.41 4.28 -20.84
CA GLY A 104 -7.46 5.12 -21.42
C GLY A 104 -6.99 6.54 -21.70
N ALA A 105 -7.10 6.99 -22.96
CA ALA A 105 -6.57 8.27 -23.45
C ALA A 105 -7.00 9.48 -22.60
N GLU A 106 -8.25 9.50 -22.13
CA GLU A 106 -8.82 10.55 -21.28
C GLU A 106 -8.15 10.65 -19.90
N GLN A 107 -7.53 9.57 -19.43
CA GLN A 107 -6.83 9.54 -18.15
C GLN A 107 -5.33 9.82 -18.26
N VAL A 108 -4.74 9.73 -19.46
CA VAL A 108 -3.28 9.79 -19.65
C VAL A 108 -2.77 11.22 -19.58
N GLU A 109 -3.32 12.11 -20.41
CA GLU A 109 -2.90 13.52 -20.51
C GLU A 109 -2.86 14.26 -19.17
N PRO A 110 -3.92 14.24 -18.33
CA PRO A 110 -3.88 14.93 -17.05
C PRO A 110 -2.92 14.28 -16.02
N LYS A 111 -2.59 12.98 -16.17
CA LYS A 111 -1.74 12.23 -15.22
C LYS A 111 -0.26 12.21 -15.62
N LEU A 112 0.07 12.44 -16.89
CA LEU A 112 1.42 12.42 -17.46
C LEU A 112 2.44 13.27 -16.68
N PRO A 113 2.17 14.54 -16.33
CA PRO A 113 3.13 15.36 -15.58
C PRO A 113 3.48 14.75 -14.21
N LEU A 114 2.48 14.21 -13.52
CA LEU A 114 2.66 13.56 -12.22
C LEU A 114 3.48 12.27 -12.35
N TRP A 115 3.18 11.45 -13.36
CA TRP A 115 3.92 10.22 -13.64
C TRP A 115 5.38 10.51 -13.97
N ARG A 116 5.64 11.52 -14.81
CA ARG A 116 7.00 11.97 -15.15
C ARG A 116 7.77 12.44 -13.92
N ARG A 117 7.17 13.27 -13.07
CA ARG A 117 7.79 13.73 -11.81
C ARG A 117 8.12 12.54 -10.89
N ARG A 118 7.19 11.60 -10.71
CA ARG A 118 7.42 10.40 -9.90
C ARG A 118 8.55 9.55 -10.48
N TYR A 119 8.56 9.35 -11.80
CA TYR A 119 9.60 8.59 -12.51
C TYR A 119 11.00 9.16 -12.26
N PHE A 120 11.20 10.48 -12.44
CA PHE A 120 12.50 11.10 -12.18
C PHE A 120 12.92 11.01 -10.71
N SER A 121 11.97 11.10 -9.77
CA SER A 121 12.26 10.86 -8.35
C SER A 121 12.73 9.42 -8.08
N TYR A 122 12.14 8.43 -8.76
CA TYR A 122 12.55 7.02 -8.64
C TYR A 122 13.96 6.80 -9.20
N LEU A 123 14.25 7.35 -10.39
CA LEU A 123 15.60 7.27 -10.99
C LEU A 123 16.65 7.90 -10.08
N GLY A 124 16.38 9.10 -9.53
CA GLY A 124 17.28 9.76 -8.60
C GLY A 124 17.56 8.90 -7.36
N ASN A 125 16.54 8.23 -6.81
CA ASN A 125 16.74 7.32 -5.69
C ASN A 125 17.52 6.05 -6.07
N MET A 126 17.25 5.46 -7.24
CA MET A 126 18.02 4.29 -7.70
C MET A 126 19.52 4.60 -7.81
N ASN A 127 19.88 5.78 -8.31
CA ASN A 127 21.29 6.22 -8.33
C ASN A 127 21.91 6.27 -6.94
N LYS A 128 21.16 6.76 -5.93
CA LYS A 128 21.61 6.77 -4.54
C LYS A 128 21.80 5.36 -3.99
N VAL A 129 20.90 4.43 -4.30
CA VAL A 129 21.03 3.02 -3.93
C VAL A 129 22.32 2.44 -4.50
N PHE A 130 22.62 2.66 -5.78
CA PHE A 130 23.87 2.22 -6.38
C PHE A 130 25.10 2.86 -5.72
N GLN A 131 25.05 4.14 -5.38
CA GLN A 131 26.14 4.81 -4.67
C GLN A 131 26.37 4.21 -3.27
N PHE A 132 25.29 3.91 -2.53
CA PHE A 132 25.37 3.25 -1.23
C PHE A 132 25.96 1.84 -1.34
N LEU A 133 25.48 1.02 -2.28
CA LEU A 133 26.01 -0.34 -2.49
C LEU A 133 27.50 -0.33 -2.87
N ASN A 134 27.98 0.74 -3.52
CA ASN A 134 29.39 0.96 -3.83
C ASN A 134 30.17 1.64 -2.69
N GLY A 135 29.58 1.84 -1.51
CA GLY A 135 30.22 2.47 -0.35
C GLY A 135 30.48 3.98 -0.48
N LYS A 136 29.85 4.67 -1.45
CA LYS A 136 30.10 6.09 -1.74
C LYS A 136 29.30 7.06 -0.88
N ILE A 137 28.14 6.64 -0.39
CA ILE A 137 27.26 7.44 0.48
C ILE A 137 26.73 6.56 1.61
N PRO A 138 26.38 7.12 2.78
CA PRO A 138 25.74 6.36 3.87
C PRO A 138 24.28 5.99 3.53
N ILE A 139 23.76 4.96 4.21
CA ILE A 139 22.37 4.48 4.05
C ILE A 139 21.33 5.56 4.36
N THR A 140 21.65 6.52 5.24
CA THR A 140 20.76 7.62 5.64
C THR A 140 20.39 8.56 4.49
N GLU A 141 21.17 8.55 3.41
CA GLU A 141 20.88 9.34 2.21
C GLU A 141 19.93 8.63 1.23
N VAL A 142 19.70 7.32 1.43
CA VAL A 142 18.86 6.48 0.57
C VAL A 142 17.43 6.45 1.09
N LYS A 143 16.46 6.75 0.24
CA LYS A 143 15.04 6.58 0.58
C LYS A 143 14.65 5.13 0.38
N LEU A 144 14.67 4.35 1.45
CA LEU A 144 14.37 2.91 1.44
C LEU A 144 12.93 2.61 0.94
N ASP A 145 12.01 3.56 1.16
CA ASP A 145 10.61 3.44 0.74
C ASP A 145 10.46 3.40 -0.79
N LEU A 146 11.41 4.00 -1.51
CA LEU A 146 11.45 4.11 -2.96
C LEU A 146 12.36 3.06 -3.62
N LEU A 147 12.80 2.04 -2.90
CA LEU A 147 13.57 0.92 -3.46
C LEU A 147 12.73 0.18 -4.51
N ALA A 148 13.37 -0.23 -5.62
CA ALA A 148 12.82 -0.91 -6.79
C ALA A 148 12.34 -2.37 -6.55
N ARG A 149 12.12 -2.77 -5.29
CA ARG A 149 11.45 -4.00 -4.90
C ARG A 149 9.90 -4.07 -5.09
N PRO A 150 9.14 -3.07 -5.63
CA PRO A 150 7.68 -3.16 -5.65
C PRO A 150 7.15 -4.32 -6.47
N CYS A 151 7.79 -4.70 -7.57
CA CYS A 151 7.21 -5.68 -8.49
C CYS A 151 7.18 -7.10 -7.88
N LEU A 152 8.26 -7.56 -7.25
CA LEU A 152 8.26 -8.87 -6.59
C LEU A 152 7.37 -8.86 -5.34
N GLN A 153 7.34 -7.75 -4.60
CA GLN A 153 6.45 -7.60 -3.44
C GLN A 153 4.97 -7.56 -3.84
N GLU A 154 4.65 -6.95 -4.98
CA GLU A 154 3.30 -6.89 -5.53
C GLU A 154 2.82 -8.29 -5.89
N ILE A 155 3.60 -9.04 -6.67
CA ILE A 155 3.29 -10.43 -7.03
C ILE A 155 3.10 -11.28 -5.79
N GLN A 156 3.99 -11.15 -4.80
CA GLN A 156 3.89 -11.89 -3.55
C GLN A 156 2.61 -11.54 -2.77
N ASN A 157 2.30 -10.25 -2.62
CA ASN A 157 1.09 -9.82 -1.92
C ASN A 157 -0.17 -10.35 -2.63
N ILE A 158 -0.21 -10.27 -3.96
CA ILE A 158 -1.30 -10.83 -4.76
C ILE A 158 -1.43 -12.34 -4.51
N HIS A 159 -0.32 -13.08 -4.56
CA HIS A 159 -0.33 -14.52 -4.31
C HIS A 159 -0.87 -14.84 -2.90
N THR A 160 -0.40 -14.14 -1.87
CA THR A 160 -0.87 -14.32 -0.49
C THR A 160 -2.36 -13.99 -0.35
N LEU A 161 -2.87 -12.94 -1.01
CA LEU A 161 -4.30 -12.61 -1.05
C LEU A 161 -5.13 -13.70 -1.74
N GLN A 162 -4.64 -14.25 -2.84
CA GLN A 162 -5.28 -15.35 -3.58
C GLN A 162 -5.33 -16.64 -2.76
N GLU A 163 -4.25 -16.99 -2.05
CA GLU A 163 -4.22 -18.14 -1.13
C GLU A 163 -5.22 -17.97 0.03
N LEU A 164 -5.38 -16.74 0.51
CA LEU A 164 -6.41 -16.38 1.49
C LEU A 164 -7.82 -16.34 0.88
N LYS A 165 -7.98 -16.58 -0.43
CA LYS A 165 -9.25 -16.53 -1.17
C LYS A 165 -9.93 -15.15 -1.09
N CYS A 166 -9.14 -14.07 -1.02
CA CYS A 166 -9.70 -12.73 -1.09
C CYS A 166 -10.22 -12.46 -2.51
N GLN A 167 -11.36 -11.77 -2.61
CA GLN A 167 -11.88 -11.34 -3.91
C GLN A 167 -10.99 -10.22 -4.45
N MET A 168 -10.61 -10.33 -5.72
CA MET A 168 -9.90 -9.29 -6.44
C MET A 168 -10.71 -8.87 -7.67
N VAL A 169 -10.90 -7.57 -7.85
CA VAL A 169 -11.64 -6.97 -8.95
C VAL A 169 -10.67 -6.18 -9.82
N PHE A 170 -10.75 -6.41 -11.12
CA PHE A 170 -9.96 -5.72 -12.13
C PHE A 170 -10.90 -4.84 -12.96
N ASN A 171 -10.41 -3.67 -13.37
CA ASN A 171 -11.12 -2.89 -14.38
C ASN A 171 -10.82 -3.50 -15.76
N GLU A 172 -11.76 -4.26 -16.31
CA GLU A 172 -11.69 -4.70 -17.71
C GLU A 172 -11.96 -3.49 -18.60
N SER A 173 -10.89 -2.97 -19.21
CA SER A 173 -10.95 -1.93 -20.24
C SER A 173 -11.36 -2.48 -21.59
#